data_AF-A0AAE1L8X1-F1
#
_entry.id   AF-A0AAE1L8X1-F1
#
_cell.length_a   1.000
_cell.length_b   1.000
_cell.length_c   1.000
_cell.angle_alpha   90.00
_cell.angle_beta   90.00
_cell.angle_gamma   90.00
#
_symmetry.space_group_name_H-M   'P 1'
#
loop_
_entity.id
_entity.type
_entity.pdbx_description
1 polymer ?
#
loop_
_entity_poly.entity_id
_entity_poly.type
_entity_poly.pdbx_seq_one_letter_code
_entity_poly.pdbx_strand_id
1 'polypeptide(L)'
;MVHLDFQCTGDRHMSLIMTREKKRKKSILVNVRARLWGQVIRELRHGVQLKKVHYTRTPVEFELTPYEILMDDIRSRRYTLNKVSQADIPHTVKKDAHALILEFIRSRPPLKRNIETKISGKLPS
;
A
#
# COMPACT_ATOMS: atom_id res chain seq x y z
N MET A 1 3.44 63.64 32.37
CA MET A 1 2.50 62.94 33.27
C MET A 1 2.76 61.46 33.11
N VAL A 2 3.07 60.81 34.24
CA VAL A 2 3.22 59.36 34.51
C VAL A 2 2.29 58.47 33.63
N HIS A 3 2.54 57.21 33.30
CA HIS A 3 3.09 56.10 34.09
C HIS A 3 3.15 54.83 33.18
N LEU A 4 4.23 54.06 33.33
CA LEU A 4 4.46 52.62 33.09
C LEU A 4 3.71 51.79 32.01
N ASP A 5 4.53 51.22 31.13
CA ASP A 5 4.73 49.79 30.84
C ASP A 5 3.62 48.78 31.16
N PHE A 6 3.26 47.95 30.17
CA PHE A 6 3.12 46.52 30.40
C PHE A 6 3.45 45.70 29.15
N GLN A 7 4.39 44.77 29.31
CA GLN A 7 5.00 43.95 28.28
C GLN A 7 4.01 43.06 27.50
N CYS A 8 4.02 43.19 26.17
CA CYS A 8 3.64 42.09 25.26
C CYS A 8 4.90 41.29 24.86
N THR A 9 5.62 40.72 25.84
CA THR A 9 6.72 39.75 25.62
C THR A 9 6.32 38.31 25.96
N GLY A 10 5.02 38.05 26.19
CA GLY A 10 4.51 36.72 26.57
C GLY A 10 4.50 35.69 25.43
N ASP A 11 4.01 36.05 24.24
CA ASP A 11 3.63 35.04 23.24
C ASP A 11 4.81 34.47 22.45
N ARG A 12 5.80 35.30 22.11
CA ARG A 12 7.03 34.83 21.44
C ARG A 12 7.96 34.06 22.37
N HIS A 13 7.99 34.42 23.65
CA HIS A 13 8.79 33.71 24.64
C HIS A 13 8.16 32.35 24.98
N MET A 14 6.83 32.28 25.14
CA MET A 14 6.12 31.03 25.34
C MET A 14 6.22 30.11 24.12
N SER A 15 6.10 30.61 22.89
CA SER A 15 6.28 29.76 21.69
C SER A 15 7.71 29.23 21.52
N LEU A 16 8.75 30.01 21.85
CA LEU A 16 10.14 29.55 21.86
C LEU A 16 10.41 28.53 22.97
N ILE A 17 9.82 28.72 24.15
CA ILE A 17 9.90 27.76 25.27
C ILE A 17 9.17 26.46 24.89
N MET A 18 7.99 26.52 24.30
CA MET A 18 7.25 25.34 23.85
C MET A 18 7.97 24.59 22.73
N THR A 19 8.68 25.28 21.84
CA THR A 19 9.51 24.64 20.80
C THR A 19 10.80 24.04 21.38
N ARG A 20 11.44 24.69 22.36
CA ARG A 20 12.57 24.14 23.12
C ARG A 20 12.16 22.94 23.97
N GLU A 21 11.02 23.00 24.63
CA GLU A 21 10.44 21.87 25.35
C GLU A 21 10.08 20.72 24.41
N LYS A 22 9.46 21.00 23.25
CA LYS A 22 9.19 19.96 22.24
C LYS A 22 10.50 19.33 21.75
N LYS A 23 11.55 20.12 21.51
CA LYS A 23 12.88 19.61 21.15
C LYS A 23 13.49 18.79 22.29
N ARG A 24 13.34 19.21 23.54
CA ARG A 24 13.84 18.48 24.73
C ARG A 24 13.10 17.17 24.93
N LYS A 25 11.76 17.18 24.87
CA LYS A 25 10.90 15.99 24.92
C LYS A 25 11.24 15.02 23.77
N LYS A 26 11.45 15.53 22.56
CA LYS A 26 11.88 14.72 21.40
C LYS A 26 13.28 14.12 21.59
N SER A 27 14.24 14.89 22.11
CA SER A 27 15.59 14.41 22.43
C SER A 27 15.58 13.33 23.51
N ILE A 28 14.82 13.54 24.58
CA ILE A 28 14.64 12.53 25.64
C ILE A 28 14.03 11.26 25.07
N LEU A 29 12.99 11.39 24.24
CA LEU A 29 12.34 10.24 23.60
C LEU A 29 13.30 9.45 22.71
N VAL A 30 14.13 10.15 21.91
CA VAL A 30 15.16 9.52 21.08
C VAL A 30 16.21 8.80 21.94
N ASN A 31 16.67 9.41 23.03
CA ASN A 31 17.62 8.80 23.95
C ASN A 31 17.03 7.58 24.67
N VAL A 32 15.78 7.65 25.13
CA VAL A 32 15.07 6.51 25.74
C VAL A 32 14.91 5.38 24.74
N ARG A 33 14.50 5.68 23.50
CA ARG A 33 14.41 4.71 22.41
C ARG A 33 15.77 4.05 22.16
N ALA A 34 16.85 4.83 22.04
CA ALA A 34 18.20 4.31 21.82
C ALA A 34 18.67 3.38 22.95
N ARG A 35 18.41 3.75 24.22
CA ARG A 35 18.75 2.91 25.38
C ARG A 35 17.96 1.59 25.39
N LEU A 36 16.68 1.64 25.08
CA LEU A 36 15.83 0.44 24.99
C LEU A 36 16.31 -0.49 23.87
N TRP A 37 16.65 0.05 22.69
CA TRP A 37 17.25 -0.75 21.61
C TRP A 37 18.56 -1.39 22.03
N GLY A 38 19.45 -0.65 22.71
CA GLY A 38 20.69 -1.22 23.24
C GLY A 38 20.46 -2.40 24.18
N GLN A 39 19.44 -2.33 25.03
CA GLN A 39 19.03 -3.44 25.90
C GLN A 39 18.51 -4.63 25.09
N VAL A 40 17.59 -4.41 24.15
CA VAL A 40 17.06 -5.49 23.29
C VAL A 40 18.18 -6.21 22.53
N ILE A 41 19.11 -5.46 21.90
CA ILE A 41 20.22 -6.06 21.17
C ILE A 41 21.17 -6.82 22.12
N ARG A 42 21.36 -6.35 23.36
CA ARG A 42 22.15 -7.07 24.35
C ARG A 42 21.51 -8.40 24.72
N GLU A 43 20.21 -8.44 25.00
CA GLU A 43 19.51 -9.70 25.32
C GLU A 43 19.56 -10.67 24.13
N LEU A 44 19.36 -10.17 22.90
CA LEU A 44 19.47 -11.01 21.69
C LEU A 44 20.88 -11.60 21.50
N ARG A 45 21.94 -10.86 21.87
CA ARG A 45 23.32 -11.34 21.81
C ARG A 45 23.63 -12.46 22.81
N HIS A 46 22.94 -12.49 23.95
CA HIS A 46 23.04 -13.62 24.89
C HIS A 46 22.33 -14.88 24.37
N GLY A 47 21.57 -14.75 23.28
CA GLY A 47 20.84 -15.83 22.64
C GLY A 47 19.40 -15.93 23.14
N VAL A 48 18.51 -16.31 22.22
CA VAL A 48 17.12 -16.65 22.54
C VAL A 48 16.91 -18.13 22.29
N GLN A 49 16.30 -18.82 23.25
CA GLN A 49 15.89 -20.21 23.04
C GLN A 49 14.63 -20.21 22.19
N LEU A 50 14.76 -20.66 20.95
CA LEU A 50 13.60 -20.91 20.10
C LEU A 50 12.93 -22.21 20.55
N LYS A 51 11.61 -22.18 20.73
CA LYS A 51 10.85 -23.39 20.94
C LYS A 51 11.04 -24.29 19.72
N LYS A 52 11.57 -25.49 19.93
CA LYS A 52 11.66 -26.51 18.87
C LYS A 52 10.24 -26.94 18.54
N VAL A 53 9.69 -26.33 17.50
CA VAL A 53 8.43 -26.76 16.91
C VAL A 53 8.76 -27.91 15.98
N HIS A 54 8.20 -29.08 16.27
CA HIS A 54 8.17 -30.14 15.28
C HIS A 54 7.20 -29.69 14.18
N TYR A 55 7.70 -29.47 12.98
CA TYR A 55 6.86 -29.30 11.79
C TYR A 55 6.20 -30.66 11.48
N THR A 56 5.20 -31.04 12.27
CA THR A 56 4.36 -32.24 12.04
C THR A 56 3.31 -32.00 10.97
N ARG A 57 3.27 -30.80 10.41
CA ARG A 57 2.71 -30.56 9.09
C ARG A 57 3.89 -30.25 8.19
N THR A 58 4.15 -31.14 7.24
CA THR A 58 4.59 -30.73 5.92
C THR A 58 3.92 -29.39 5.58
N PRO A 59 4.63 -28.39 5.02
CA PRO A 59 3.95 -27.26 4.40
C PRO A 59 2.82 -27.87 3.59
N VAL A 60 1.56 -27.44 3.79
CA VAL A 60 0.42 -28.03 3.10
C VAL A 60 0.80 -28.04 1.63
N GLU A 61 1.22 -29.21 1.16
CA GLU A 61 1.27 -29.54 -0.24
C GLU A 61 -0.21 -29.50 -0.55
N PHE A 62 -0.69 -28.33 -0.97
CA PHE A 62 -1.92 -28.33 -1.71
C PHE A 62 -1.60 -29.30 -2.83
N GLU A 63 -2.26 -30.46 -2.83
CA GLU A 63 -2.09 -31.52 -3.83
C GLU A 63 -2.12 -30.93 -5.25
N LEU A 64 -2.75 -29.76 -5.37
CA LEU A 64 -2.74 -28.84 -6.49
C LEU A 64 -2.19 -27.47 -6.07
N THR A 65 -1.24 -26.93 -6.82
CA THR A 65 -0.81 -25.53 -6.76
C THR A 65 -2.02 -24.58 -6.82
N PRO A 66 -1.93 -23.35 -6.26
CA PRO A 66 -3.01 -22.37 -6.38
C PRO A 66 -3.49 -22.12 -7.83
N TYR A 67 -2.58 -22.27 -8.80
CA TYR A 67 -2.91 -22.25 -10.22
C TYR A 67 -3.79 -23.43 -10.63
N GLU A 68 -3.43 -24.65 -10.24
CA GLU A 68 -4.17 -25.86 -10.57
C GLU A 68 -5.56 -25.87 -9.93
N ILE A 69 -5.70 -25.36 -8.70
CA ILE A 69 -7.01 -25.16 -8.05
C ILE A 69 -7.87 -24.22 -8.90
N LEU A 70 -7.32 -23.07 -9.32
CA LEU A 70 -8.02 -22.12 -10.20
C LEU A 70 -8.38 -22.76 -11.55
N MET A 71 -7.46 -23.49 -12.16
CA MET A 71 -7.72 -24.19 -13.42
C MET A 71 -8.83 -25.23 -13.26
N ASP A 72 -8.89 -25.91 -12.11
CA ASP A 72 -9.94 -26.89 -11.82
C ASP A 72 -11.30 -26.22 -11.62
N ASP A 73 -11.37 -25.11 -10.89
CA ASP A 73 -12.60 -24.32 -10.72
C ASP A 73 -13.12 -23.75 -12.05
N ILE A 74 -12.22 -23.33 -12.96
CA ILE A 74 -12.56 -22.89 -14.31
C ILE A 74 -13.09 -24.07 -15.15
N ARG A 75 -12.38 -25.20 -15.15
CA ARG A 75 -12.77 -26.41 -15.90
C ARG A 75 -14.11 -26.97 -15.43
N SER A 76 -14.32 -27.01 -14.12
CA SER A 76 -15.56 -27.48 -13.48
C SER A 76 -16.69 -26.44 -13.53
N ARG A 77 -16.43 -25.22 -14.02
CA ARG A 77 -17.39 -24.12 -14.15
C ARG A 77 -18.11 -23.84 -12.83
N ARG A 78 -17.39 -23.86 -11.70
CA ARG A 78 -17.92 -23.59 -10.35
C ARG A 78 -18.23 -22.11 -10.10
N TYR A 79 -18.70 -21.40 -11.12
CA TYR A 79 -19.08 -20.00 -11.05
C TYR A 79 -20.35 -19.77 -11.88
N THR A 80 -21.30 -19.03 -11.28
CA THR A 80 -22.50 -18.57 -11.97
C THR A 80 -22.24 -17.17 -12.52
N LEU A 81 -22.15 -17.03 -13.85
CA LEU A 81 -22.09 -15.72 -14.49
C LEU A 81 -23.49 -15.10 -14.54
N ASN A 82 -23.58 -13.81 -14.20
CA ASN A 82 -24.80 -13.05 -14.46
C ASN A 82 -25.01 -12.94 -15.96
N LYS A 83 -26.17 -13.39 -16.45
CA LYS A 83 -26.53 -13.28 -17.87
C LYS A 83 -26.88 -11.83 -18.18
N VAL A 84 -26.02 -11.16 -18.93
CA VAL A 84 -26.31 -9.82 -19.46
C VAL A 84 -27.35 -9.97 -20.57
N SER A 85 -28.51 -9.33 -20.41
CA SER A 85 -29.53 -9.31 -21.44
C SER A 85 -29.20 -8.24 -22.48
N GLN A 86 -29.67 -8.40 -23.73
CA GLN A 86 -29.46 -7.38 -24.78
C GLN A 86 -30.05 -6.01 -24.42
N ALA A 87 -30.98 -5.96 -23.47
CA ALA A 87 -31.56 -4.71 -22.96
C ALA A 87 -30.59 -3.91 -22.09
N ASP A 88 -29.61 -4.58 -21.46
CA ASP A 88 -28.62 -3.94 -20.58
C ASP A 88 -27.41 -3.39 -21.36
N ILE A 89 -27.30 -3.73 -22.65
CA ILE A 89 -26.22 -3.28 -23.52
C ILE A 89 -26.64 -1.90 -24.10
N PRO A 90 -25.89 -0.82 -23.81
CA PRO A 90 -26.20 0.49 -24.35
C PRO A 90 -26.34 0.44 -25.88
N HIS A 91 -27.44 0.97 -26.40
CA HIS A 91 -27.73 1.01 -27.85
C HIS A 91 -26.67 1.73 -28.69
N THR A 92 -25.74 2.43 -28.06
CA THR A 92 -24.56 3.05 -28.69
C THR A 92 -23.52 2.01 -29.13
N VAL A 93 -23.55 0.80 -28.58
CA VAL A 93 -22.64 -0.33 -28.89
C VAL A 93 -23.35 -1.38 -29.78
N LYS A 94 -24.24 -0.93 -30.68
CA LYS A 94 -24.94 -1.84 -31.63
C LYS A 94 -24.02 -2.39 -32.73
N LYS A 95 -22.86 -1.78 -32.93
CA LYS A 95 -21.85 -2.32 -33.85
C LYS A 95 -21.11 -3.44 -33.12
N ASP A 96 -21.08 -4.62 -33.73
CA ASP A 96 -20.32 -5.76 -33.22
C ASP A 96 -18.90 -5.32 -32.88
N ALA A 97 -18.49 -5.51 -31.62
CA ALA A 97 -17.17 -5.11 -31.14
C ALA A 97 -16.06 -5.71 -32.01
N HIS A 98 -16.28 -6.94 -32.48
CA HIS A 98 -15.36 -7.61 -33.38
C HIS A 98 -15.27 -6.92 -34.75
N ALA A 99 -16.38 -6.48 -35.34
CA ALA A 99 -16.38 -5.72 -36.58
C ALA A 99 -15.66 -4.37 -36.44
N LEU A 100 -15.87 -3.65 -35.33
CA LEU A 100 -15.21 -2.37 -35.03
C LEU A 100 -13.70 -2.53 -34.85
N ILE A 101 -13.26 -3.56 -34.11
CA ILE A 101 -11.84 -3.84 -33.90
C ILE A 101 -11.17 -4.20 -35.24
N LEU A 102 -11.85 -5.00 -36.07
CA LEU A 102 -11.33 -5.35 -37.38
C LEU A 102 -11.23 -4.14 -38.32
N GLU A 103 -12.22 -3.25 -38.33
CA GLU A 103 -12.17 -1.98 -39.08
C GLU A 103 -10.97 -1.13 -38.64
N PHE A 104 -10.72 -1.06 -37.34
CA PHE A 104 -9.56 -0.37 -36.78
C PHE A 104 -8.23 -0.97 -37.24
N ILE A 105 -8.04 -2.29 -37.15
CA ILE A 105 -6.80 -2.95 -37.60
C ILE A 105 -6.60 -2.76 -39.11
N ARG A 106 -7.68 -2.87 -39.90
CA ARG A 106 -7.64 -2.71 -41.37
C ARG A 106 -7.25 -1.31 -41.80
N SER A 107 -7.66 -0.28 -41.06
CA SER A 107 -7.29 1.11 -41.36
C SER A 107 -5.82 1.45 -41.09
N ARG A 108 -5.05 0.54 -40.45
CA ARG A 108 -3.64 0.73 -40.08
C ARG A 108 -3.36 2.14 -39.53
N PRO A 109 -4.09 2.58 -38.50
CA PRO A 109 -3.90 3.91 -37.94
C PRO A 109 -2.47 4.04 -37.40
N PRO A 110 -1.85 5.23 -37.48
CA PRO A 110 -0.48 5.43 -37.03
C PRO A 110 -0.39 5.14 -35.52
N LEU A 111 0.45 4.16 -35.16
CA LEU A 111 0.69 3.81 -33.76
C LEU A 111 1.50 4.92 -33.09
N LYS A 112 0.91 5.59 -32.09
CA LYS A 112 1.64 6.56 -31.28
C LYS A 112 2.70 5.82 -30.45
N ARG A 113 3.98 6.18 -30.61
CA ARG A 113 5.05 5.74 -29.72
C ARG A 113 4.78 6.27 -28.33
N ASN A 114 4.30 5.43 -27.43
CA ASN A 114 3.98 5.82 -26.06
C ASN A 114 5.22 5.66 -25.17
N ILE A 115 6.16 6.61 -25.28
CA ILE A 115 7.33 6.69 -24.39
C ILE A 115 6.91 7.16 -22.99
N GLU A 116 5.65 7.61 -22.83
CA GLU A 116 5.13 8.26 -21.64
C GLU A 116 3.92 7.54 -21.04
N THR A 117 3.91 6.20 -21.08
CA THR A 117 3.12 5.48 -20.08
C THR A 117 3.77 5.66 -18.71
N LYS A 118 3.51 6.80 -18.08
CA LYS A 118 3.47 6.88 -16.63
C LYS A 118 2.41 5.88 -16.18
N ILE A 119 2.84 4.66 -15.87
CA ILE A 119 2.05 3.69 -15.12
C ILE A 119 1.92 4.30 -13.71
N SER A 120 0.93 5.18 -13.52
CA SER A 120 0.80 5.94 -12.27
C SER A 120 0.17 5.07 -11.18
N GLY A 121 1.04 4.56 -10.29
CA GLY A 121 0.79 4.32 -8.85
C GLY A 121 0.03 3.03 -8.50
N LYS A 122 0.46 2.22 -7.52
CA LYS A 122 1.26 2.50 -6.33
C LYS A 122 2.20 1.33 -6.02
N LEU A 123 3.47 1.63 -5.72
CA LEU A 123 4.35 0.76 -4.95
C LEU A 123 4.49 1.39 -3.56
N PRO A 124 4.23 0.66 -2.46
CA PRO A 124 4.35 1.21 -1.11
C PRO A 124 5.83 1.40 -0.75
N SER A 125 6.10 2.52 -0.07
CA SER A 125 7.39 2.90 0.53
C SER A 125 7.85 1.97 1.63
#